data_AF-A0A1B2YNN5-F1
#
_entry.id   AF-A0A1B2YNN5-F1
#
_cell.length_a   1.000
_cell.length_b   1.000
_cell.length_c   1.000
_cell.angle_alpha   90.00
_cell.angle_beta   90.00
_cell.angle_gamma   90.00
#
_symmetry.space_group_name_H-M   'P 1'
#
loop_
_entity.id
_entity.type
_entity.pdbx_description
1 polymer ?
#
loop_
_entity_poly.entity_id
_entity_poly.type
_entity_poly.pdbx_seq_one_letter_code
_entity_poly.pdbx_strand_id
1 'polypeptide(L)'
;MNLYTYKIRSITVISILILTSLYSYAQTPIGAWERYYDDVNGNSIRSVVIFSKKFQSIAMYNAKSGEFIYSNGGTWELNNNMMTEKVEFDTANSERVGDILTFEIKITNDSLSLPDANWHFSKIDDGTPGELNGAWLMSGRYRNGVKQIRSTDRPRKTMKILSGKDSNGLLLILKKKNLKELGVELTQLLMVSTLKKLSFFPEITQELVWI
;
A
#
# COMPACT_ATOMS: atom_id res chain seq x y z
N MET A 1 -33.05 40.70 -32.66
CA MET A 1 -32.13 40.06 -31.69
C MET A 1 -30.71 40.43 -32.11
N ASN A 2 -29.95 41.12 -31.24
CA ASN A 2 -28.76 41.90 -31.62
C ASN A 2 -27.55 40.99 -31.93
N LEU A 3 -26.82 41.19 -33.04
CA LEU A 3 -25.62 40.39 -33.37
C LEU A 3 -24.57 40.43 -32.25
N TYR A 4 -24.55 41.52 -31.48
CA TYR A 4 -23.68 41.69 -30.33
C TYR A 4 -23.97 40.68 -29.20
N THR A 5 -25.23 40.36 -28.94
CA THR A 5 -25.59 39.39 -27.89
C THR A 5 -25.28 37.95 -28.29
N TYR A 6 -25.29 37.62 -29.60
CA TYR A 6 -24.86 36.31 -30.09
C TYR A 6 -23.35 36.12 -29.92
N LYS A 7 -22.55 37.15 -30.23
CA LYS A 7 -21.09 37.10 -30.12
C LYS A 7 -20.63 36.94 -28.65
N ILE A 8 -21.27 37.63 -27.71
CA ILE A 8 -20.97 37.51 -26.27
C ILE A 8 -21.33 36.11 -25.73
N ARG A 9 -22.48 35.55 -26.15
CA ARG A 9 -22.89 34.18 -25.79
C ARG A 9 -21.94 33.12 -26.35
N SER A 10 -21.47 33.29 -27.58
CA SER A 10 -20.50 32.38 -28.19
C SER A 10 -19.14 32.40 -27.47
N ILE A 11 -18.64 33.58 -27.09
CA ILE A 11 -17.40 33.73 -26.33
C ILE A 11 -17.51 33.09 -24.94
N THR A 12 -18.64 33.25 -24.25
CA THR A 12 -18.84 32.65 -22.92
C THR A 12 -18.90 31.13 -22.98
N VAL A 13 -19.55 30.55 -24.00
CA VAL A 13 -19.60 29.09 -24.20
C VAL A 13 -18.21 28.51 -24.48
N ILE A 14 -17.41 29.17 -25.33
CA ILE A 14 -16.03 28.73 -25.63
C ILE A 14 -15.15 28.80 -24.38
N SER A 15 -15.29 29.86 -23.57
CA SER A 15 -14.53 30.02 -22.34
C SER A 15 -14.87 28.94 -21.29
N ILE A 16 -16.14 28.53 -21.19
CA ILE A 16 -16.58 27.42 -20.32
C ILE A 16 -16.02 26.07 -20.80
N LEU A 17 -16.00 25.81 -22.12
CA LEU A 17 -15.43 24.60 -22.73
C LEU A 17 -13.91 24.49 -22.53
N ILE A 18 -13.19 25.62 -22.54
CA ILE A 18 -11.76 25.63 -22.25
C ILE A 18 -11.53 25.35 -20.75
N LEU A 19 -12.32 25.97 -19.85
CA LEU A 19 -12.20 25.74 -18.40
C LEU A 19 -12.46 24.28 -17.98
N THR A 20 -13.33 23.54 -18.67
CA THR A 20 -13.62 22.14 -18.34
C THR A 20 -12.52 21.16 -18.81
N SER A 21 -11.71 21.54 -19.80
CA SER A 21 -10.60 20.70 -20.29
C SER A 21 -9.33 20.73 -19.42
N LEU A 22 -9.25 21.65 -18.46
CA LEU A 22 -8.09 21.79 -17.56
C LEU A 22 -8.17 20.91 -16.30
N TYR A 23 -9.26 20.14 -16.12
CA TYR A 23 -9.34 19.14 -15.06
C TYR A 23 -8.48 17.93 -15.42
N SER A 24 -7.16 18.06 -15.22
CA SER A 24 -6.25 16.92 -15.22
C SER A 24 -6.47 16.13 -13.94
N TYR A 25 -7.09 14.96 -14.04
CA TYR A 25 -7.13 14.01 -12.94
C TYR A 25 -5.70 13.56 -12.66
N ALA A 26 -5.10 14.04 -11.56
CA ALA A 26 -3.88 13.47 -11.05
C ALA A 26 -4.15 12.02 -10.68
N GLN A 27 -3.59 11.08 -11.43
CA GLN A 27 -3.78 9.66 -11.16
C GLN A 27 -2.96 9.27 -9.94
N THR A 28 -3.61 8.59 -9.00
CA THR A 28 -3.03 8.20 -7.72
C THR A 28 -2.76 6.70 -7.70
N PRO A 29 -1.63 6.25 -7.16
CA PRO A 29 -1.36 4.83 -6.96
C PRO A 29 -2.13 4.25 -5.76
N ILE A 30 -2.83 5.08 -4.97
CA ILE A 30 -3.59 4.65 -3.79
C ILE A 30 -4.56 3.53 -4.16
N GLY A 31 -4.57 2.47 -3.35
CA GLY A 31 -5.32 1.25 -3.59
C GLY A 31 -4.42 0.01 -3.54
N ALA A 32 -4.95 -1.10 -4.03
CA ALA A 32 -4.23 -2.35 -4.12
C ALA A 32 -4.12 -2.82 -5.58
N TRP A 33 -2.97 -3.40 -5.89
CA TRP A 33 -2.60 -3.83 -7.23
C TRP A 33 -1.96 -5.21 -7.16
N GLU A 34 -2.21 -6.04 -8.17
CA GLU A 34 -1.64 -7.38 -8.23
C GLU A 34 -1.01 -7.69 -9.56
N ARG A 35 -0.08 -8.65 -9.53
CA ARG A 35 0.49 -9.24 -10.72
C ARG A 35 0.78 -10.72 -10.51
N TYR A 36 0.90 -11.43 -11.62
CA TYR A 36 1.35 -12.82 -11.67
C TYR A 36 2.56 -12.92 -12.59
N TYR A 37 3.54 -13.71 -12.19
CA TYR A 37 4.68 -14.06 -13.03
C TYR A 37 5.20 -15.44 -12.64
N ASP A 38 5.81 -16.15 -13.58
CA ASP A 38 6.47 -17.42 -13.29
C ASP A 38 7.94 -17.18 -12.95
N ASP A 39 8.43 -17.82 -11.89
CA ASP A 39 9.84 -17.78 -11.52
C ASP A 39 10.68 -18.69 -12.43
N VAL A 40 12.01 -18.65 -12.25
CA VAL A 40 12.96 -19.49 -13.00
C VAL A 40 12.75 -21.00 -12.81
N ASN A 41 12.05 -21.40 -11.75
CA ASN A 41 11.75 -22.79 -11.42
C ASN A 41 10.36 -23.22 -11.92
N GLY A 42 9.62 -22.33 -12.61
CA GLY A 42 8.27 -22.59 -13.10
C GLY A 42 7.17 -22.47 -12.02
N ASN A 43 7.47 -21.89 -10.86
CA ASN A 43 6.46 -21.57 -9.86
C ASN A 43 5.74 -20.27 -10.24
N SER A 44 4.41 -20.31 -10.23
CA SER A 44 3.61 -19.11 -10.40
C SER A 44 3.60 -18.30 -9.11
N ILE A 45 4.03 -17.04 -9.20
CA ILE A 45 4.15 -16.11 -8.09
C ILE A 45 3.09 -15.02 -8.23
N ARG A 46 2.28 -14.84 -7.20
CA ARG A 46 1.38 -13.68 -7.06
C ARG A 46 2.07 -12.63 -6.23
N SER A 47 2.12 -11.40 -6.75
CA SER A 47 2.59 -10.23 -5.98
C SER A 47 1.43 -9.27 -5.79
N VAL A 48 1.26 -8.78 -4.57
CA VAL A 48 0.26 -7.75 -4.24
C VAL A 48 0.98 -6.58 -3.61
N VAL A 49 0.77 -5.38 -4.15
CA VAL A 49 1.26 -4.13 -3.59
C VAL A 49 0.08 -3.25 -3.19
N ILE A 50 0.16 -2.67 -2.00
CA ILE A 50 -0.86 -1.75 -1.48
C ILE A 50 -0.20 -0.40 -1.24
N PHE A 51 -0.81 0.66 -1.77
CA PHE A 51 -0.45 2.03 -1.49
C PHE A 51 -1.53 2.69 -0.64
N SER A 52 -1.12 3.15 0.54
CA SER A 52 -1.85 4.15 1.31
C SER A 52 -1.27 5.53 1.05
N LYS A 53 -1.86 6.59 1.63
CA LYS A 53 -1.42 7.98 1.43
C LYS A 53 0.08 8.23 1.63
N LYS A 54 0.75 7.51 2.53
CA LYS A 54 2.18 7.69 2.83
C LYS A 54 3.02 6.42 2.74
N PHE A 55 2.38 5.26 2.91
CA PHE A 55 3.07 3.98 3.03
C PHE A 55 2.69 3.05 1.91
N GLN A 56 3.66 2.26 1.46
CA GLN A 56 3.46 1.15 0.55
C GLN A 56 3.95 -0.14 1.20
N SER A 57 3.34 -1.26 0.81
CA SER A 57 3.92 -2.57 1.04
C SER A 57 3.59 -3.53 -0.08
N ILE A 58 4.60 -4.27 -0.52
CA ILE A 58 4.47 -5.41 -1.43
C ILE A 58 4.66 -6.72 -0.68
N ALA A 59 3.87 -7.73 -1.01
CA ALA A 59 4.10 -9.11 -0.63
C ALA A 59 4.02 -10.02 -1.87
N MET A 60 4.89 -11.03 -1.89
CA MET A 60 4.94 -12.07 -2.91
C MET A 60 4.74 -13.43 -2.26
N TYR A 61 3.97 -14.27 -2.92
CA TYR A 61 3.65 -15.62 -2.46
C TYR A 61 3.45 -16.54 -3.65
N ASN A 62 3.67 -17.83 -3.41
CA ASN A 62 3.37 -18.85 -4.39
C ASN A 62 1.85 -18.84 -4.65
N ALA A 63 1.44 -18.66 -5.90
CA ALA A 63 0.04 -18.50 -6.28
C ALA A 63 -0.78 -19.78 -6.04
N LYS A 64 -0.14 -20.95 -6.01
CA LYS A 64 -0.79 -22.25 -5.80
C LYS A 64 -0.82 -22.65 -4.32
N SER A 65 0.31 -22.59 -3.64
CA SER A 65 0.41 -23.02 -2.24
C SER A 65 0.03 -21.93 -1.23
N GLY A 66 0.07 -20.66 -1.63
CA GLY A 66 -0.07 -19.52 -0.72
C GLY A 66 1.16 -19.29 0.18
N GLU A 67 2.25 -20.03 -0.06
CA GLU A 67 3.48 -19.90 0.72
C GLU A 67 4.08 -18.51 0.57
N PHE A 68 4.46 -17.90 1.69
CA PHE A 68 5.12 -16.61 1.73
C PHE A 68 6.53 -16.70 1.12
N ILE A 69 6.86 -15.76 0.24
CA ILE A 69 8.17 -15.71 -0.42
C ILE A 69 8.94 -14.45 -0.01
N TYR A 70 8.32 -13.29 -0.12
CA TYR A 70 9.01 -12.02 0.03
C TYR A 70 8.07 -10.88 0.41
N SER A 71 8.57 -9.90 1.15
CA SER A 71 7.90 -8.62 1.34
C SER A 71 8.89 -7.49 1.57
N ASN A 72 8.53 -6.30 1.08
CA ASN A 72 9.18 -5.06 1.44
C ASN A 72 8.15 -3.93 1.53
N GLY A 73 8.63 -2.77 1.96
CA GLY A 73 7.84 -1.55 1.93
C GLY A 73 8.41 -0.46 2.83
N GLY A 74 7.67 0.62 2.92
CA GLY A 74 8.09 1.82 3.61
C GLY A 74 7.28 3.02 3.15
N THR A 75 7.88 4.21 3.21
CA THR A 75 7.21 5.43 2.76
C THR A 75 7.43 5.69 1.28
N TRP A 76 6.49 6.36 0.64
CA TRP A 76 6.63 6.75 -0.77
C TRP A 76 6.11 8.17 -1.02
N GLU A 77 6.65 8.78 -2.06
CA GLU A 77 6.18 10.04 -2.63
C GLU A 77 6.15 9.91 -4.16
N LEU A 78 5.15 10.51 -4.80
CA LEU A 78 5.02 10.54 -6.26
C LEU A 78 5.09 11.98 -6.74
N ASN A 79 6.06 12.27 -7.61
CA ASN A 79 6.17 13.54 -8.31
C ASN A 79 6.11 13.28 -9.81
N ASN A 80 5.00 13.68 -10.43
CA ASN A 80 4.64 13.31 -11.80
C ASN A 80 4.62 11.79 -11.98
N ASN A 81 5.61 11.24 -12.69
CA ASN A 81 5.79 9.82 -12.95
C ASN A 81 6.97 9.21 -12.16
N MET A 82 7.65 9.99 -11.32
CA MET A 82 8.78 9.53 -10.53
C MET A 82 8.31 9.18 -9.12
N MET A 83 8.33 7.89 -8.80
CA MET A 83 8.07 7.39 -7.45
C MET A 83 9.37 7.32 -6.67
N THR A 84 9.40 7.95 -5.50
CA THR A 84 10.51 7.86 -4.55
C THR A 84 10.07 7.06 -3.34
N GLU A 85 10.72 5.93 -3.10
CA GLU A 85 10.47 5.06 -1.97
C GLU A 85 11.62 5.12 -0.98
N LYS A 86 11.28 5.17 0.31
CA LYS A 86 12.22 4.96 1.40
C LYS A 86 11.92 3.63 2.07
N VAL A 87 12.87 2.70 1.98
CA VAL A 87 12.69 1.34 2.50
C VAL A 87 12.71 1.35 4.03
N GLU A 88 11.64 0.89 4.66
CA GLU A 88 11.55 0.76 6.12
C GLU A 88 11.67 -0.70 6.59
N PHE A 89 11.45 -1.65 5.68
CA PHE A 89 11.73 -3.07 5.89
C PHE A 89 11.89 -3.81 4.56
N ASP A 90 12.66 -4.89 4.60
CA ASP A 90 12.83 -5.83 3.50
C ASP A 90 13.13 -7.21 4.11
N THR A 91 12.37 -8.24 3.73
CA THR A 91 12.52 -9.58 4.32
C THR A 91 13.70 -10.37 3.76
N ALA A 92 14.19 -10.03 2.56
CA ALA A 92 15.32 -10.71 1.94
C ALA A 92 16.66 -10.03 2.26
N ASN A 93 16.69 -8.70 2.32
CA ASN A 93 17.90 -7.94 2.60
C ASN A 93 17.66 -6.78 3.57
N SER A 94 18.00 -7.00 4.84
CA SER A 94 17.86 -5.98 5.89
C SER A 94 18.80 -4.77 5.75
N GLU A 95 19.87 -4.87 4.95
CA GLU A 95 20.80 -3.77 4.74
C GLU A 95 20.18 -2.64 3.92
N ARG A 96 19.13 -2.93 3.14
CA ARG A 96 18.38 -1.93 2.36
C ARG A 96 17.56 -0.98 3.21
N VAL A 97 17.37 -1.25 4.50
CA VAL A 97 16.55 -0.41 5.37
C VAL A 97 17.19 0.97 5.53
N GLY A 98 16.48 2.00 5.07
CA GLY A 98 16.96 3.38 5.03
C GLY A 98 17.33 3.86 3.63
N ASP A 99 17.46 2.96 2.66
CA ASP A 99 17.73 3.32 1.26
C ASP A 99 16.58 4.14 0.69
N ILE A 100 16.93 5.07 -0.20
CA ILE A 100 16.00 5.86 -0.99
C ILE A 100 16.15 5.46 -2.45
N LEU A 101 15.06 5.03 -3.06
CA LEU A 101 15.01 4.53 -4.43
C LEU A 101 14.05 5.42 -5.22
N THR A 102 14.46 5.83 -6.42
CA THR A 102 13.61 6.62 -7.31
C THR A 102 13.50 5.92 -8.64
N PHE A 103 12.28 5.68 -9.10
CA PHE A 103 12.00 4.96 -10.36
C PHE A 103 10.76 5.52 -11.05
N GLU A 104 10.68 5.33 -12.37
CA GLU A 104 9.52 5.74 -13.16
C GLU A 104 8.36 4.76 -12.96
N ILE A 105 7.15 5.29 -12.83
CA ILE A 105 5.91 4.54 -12.90
C ILE A 105 4.95 5.12 -13.94
N LYS A 106 4.14 4.25 -14.52
CA LYS A 106 2.99 4.63 -15.35
C LYS A 106 1.73 4.05 -14.73
N ILE A 107 0.82 4.95 -14.37
CA ILE A 107 -0.48 4.61 -13.80
C ILE A 107 -1.53 4.87 -14.88
N THR A 108 -2.55 4.02 -14.89
CA THR A 108 -3.85 4.26 -15.55
C THR A 108 -4.97 3.94 -14.54
N ASN A 109 -6.23 4.01 -14.98
CA ASN A 109 -7.35 3.62 -14.13
C ASN A 109 -7.27 2.16 -13.67
N ASP A 110 -6.71 1.26 -14.48
CA ASP A 110 -6.75 -0.18 -14.21
C ASP A 110 -5.35 -0.83 -14.19
N SER A 111 -4.29 -0.07 -14.52
CA SER A 111 -2.93 -0.58 -14.55
C SER A 111 -1.92 0.30 -13.81
N LEU A 112 -0.93 -0.35 -13.23
CA LEU A 112 0.28 0.25 -12.68
C LEU A 112 1.47 -0.49 -13.30
N SER A 113 2.45 0.22 -13.85
CA SER A 113 3.64 -0.39 -14.44
C SER A 113 4.92 0.32 -14.05
N LEU A 114 5.98 -0.46 -13.89
CA LEU A 114 7.35 0.01 -13.70
C LEU A 114 8.13 -0.39 -14.97
N PRO A 115 8.37 0.54 -15.91
CA PRO A 115 8.99 0.23 -17.19
C PRO A 115 10.37 -0.42 -17.05
N ASP A 116 11.23 0.13 -16.18
CA ASP A 116 12.61 -0.33 -16.00
C ASP A 116 12.68 -1.78 -15.49
N ALA A 117 11.73 -2.18 -14.66
CA ALA A 117 11.64 -3.52 -14.10
C ALA A 117 10.82 -4.47 -14.99
N ASN A 118 10.17 -3.96 -16.04
CA ASN A 118 9.15 -4.65 -16.84
C ASN A 118 8.00 -5.22 -15.98
N TRP A 119 7.59 -4.50 -14.94
CA TRP A 119 6.50 -4.94 -14.05
C TRP A 119 5.17 -4.33 -14.48
N HIS A 120 4.14 -5.17 -14.55
CA HIS A 120 2.78 -4.78 -14.90
C HIS A 120 1.83 -5.33 -13.85
N PHE A 121 1.08 -4.44 -13.22
CA PHE A 121 0.08 -4.75 -12.21
C PHE A 121 -1.31 -4.34 -12.70
N SER A 122 -2.31 -5.13 -12.31
CA SER A 122 -3.73 -4.84 -12.48
C SER A 122 -4.31 -4.35 -11.17
N LYS A 123 -5.20 -3.35 -11.24
CA LYS A 123 -5.90 -2.84 -10.06
C LYS A 123 -6.87 -3.89 -9.50
N ILE A 124 -6.84 -4.09 -8.18
CA ILE A 124 -7.80 -4.95 -7.47
C ILE A 124 -8.71 -4.17 -6.52
N ASP A 125 -8.27 -2.98 -6.10
CA ASP A 125 -9.03 -2.11 -5.20
C ASP A 125 -8.56 -0.66 -5.37
N ASP A 126 -9.49 0.29 -5.40
CA ASP A 126 -9.22 1.73 -5.57
C ASP A 126 -9.14 2.48 -4.24
N GLY A 127 -9.31 1.78 -3.11
CA GLY A 127 -9.27 2.37 -1.80
C GLY A 127 -10.62 2.91 -1.30
N THR A 128 -11.71 2.78 -2.06
CA THR A 128 -13.04 3.27 -1.71
C THR A 128 -14.05 2.12 -1.52
N PRO A 129 -15.08 2.26 -0.65
CA PRO A 129 -15.37 3.39 0.25
C PRO A 129 -14.57 3.35 1.56
N GLY A 130 -13.59 2.45 1.68
CA GLY A 130 -13.11 1.91 2.95
C GLY A 130 -12.76 2.97 3.99
N GLU A 131 -13.60 3.09 5.02
CA GLU A 131 -13.36 3.91 6.21
C GLU A 131 -12.06 3.54 6.92
N LEU A 132 -11.62 2.29 6.73
CA LEU A 132 -10.37 1.76 7.26
C LEU A 132 -9.19 1.87 6.29
N ASN A 133 -9.33 2.51 5.13
CA ASN A 133 -8.21 2.71 4.21
C ASN A 133 -7.10 3.51 4.91
N GLY A 134 -5.90 2.95 4.90
CA GLY A 134 -4.72 3.64 5.37
C GLY A 134 -3.75 2.77 6.15
N ALA A 135 -2.82 3.46 6.80
CA ALA A 135 -1.77 2.87 7.62
C ALA A 135 -2.18 2.93 9.09
N TRP A 136 -2.15 1.77 9.74
CA TRP A 136 -2.63 1.58 11.12
C TRP A 136 -1.52 1.01 11.99
N LEU A 137 -1.02 1.80 12.93
CA LEU A 137 -0.03 1.38 13.89
C LEU A 137 -0.69 0.64 15.05
N MET A 138 -0.26 -0.60 15.33
CA MET A 138 -0.75 -1.34 16.50
C MET A 138 -0.25 -0.68 17.80
N SER A 139 -1.17 -0.29 18.67
CA SER A 139 -0.89 0.38 19.95
C SER A 139 -1.09 -0.53 21.17
N GLY A 140 -1.72 -1.70 21.00
CA GLY A 140 -1.98 -2.59 22.12
C GLY A 140 -2.58 -3.93 21.72
N ARG A 141 -2.74 -4.80 22.71
CA ARG A 141 -3.41 -6.09 22.61
C ARG A 141 -4.32 -6.28 23.80
N TYR A 142 -5.45 -6.95 23.59
CA TYR A 142 -6.25 -7.53 24.64
C TYR A 142 -5.74 -8.93 24.92
N ARG A 143 -5.62 -9.26 26.20
CA ARG A 143 -5.32 -10.61 26.66
C ARG A 143 -6.21 -10.90 27.86
N ASN A 144 -7.04 -11.93 27.76
CA ASN A 144 -7.99 -12.33 28.82
C ASN A 144 -8.88 -11.16 29.27
N GLY A 145 -9.40 -10.37 28.32
CA GLY A 145 -10.22 -9.19 28.60
C GLY A 145 -9.47 -7.97 29.15
N VAL A 146 -8.17 -8.10 29.49
CA VAL A 146 -7.34 -6.99 29.98
C VAL A 146 -6.59 -6.33 28.84
N LYS A 147 -6.72 -5.00 28.77
CA LYS A 147 -6.05 -4.16 27.77
C LYS A 147 -4.58 -3.97 28.14
N GLN A 148 -3.67 -4.40 27.26
CA GLN A 148 -2.23 -4.15 27.37
C GLN A 148 -1.80 -3.17 26.29
N ILE A 149 -1.62 -1.90 26.67
CA ILE A 149 -1.12 -0.85 25.79
C ILE A 149 0.41 -0.94 25.73
N ARG A 150 0.97 -0.66 24.55
CA ARG A 150 2.40 -0.46 24.35
C ARG A 150 2.67 0.97 23.89
N SER A 151 3.81 1.52 24.29
CA SER A 151 4.30 2.78 23.71
C SER A 151 4.55 2.60 22.21
N THR A 152 4.05 3.54 21.41
CA THR A 152 4.21 3.63 19.96
C THR A 152 5.48 4.36 19.52
N ASP A 153 6.23 4.95 20.47
CA ASP A 153 7.46 5.70 20.22
C ASP A 153 8.71 4.79 20.13
N ARG A 154 8.52 3.48 20.29
CA ARG A 154 9.62 2.52 20.17
C ARG A 154 10.10 2.43 18.71
N PRO A 155 11.39 2.14 18.49
CA PRO A 155 11.92 1.91 17.15
C PRO A 155 11.16 0.81 16.39
N ARG A 156 10.73 -0.25 17.08
CA ARG A 156 9.93 -1.32 16.48
C ARG A 156 8.46 -1.00 16.48
N LYS A 157 7.84 -1.14 15.32
CA LYS A 157 6.44 -0.80 15.05
C LYS A 157 5.78 -1.97 14.32
N THR A 158 4.52 -2.23 14.61
CA THR A 158 3.73 -3.24 13.86
C THR A 158 2.57 -2.51 13.27
N MET A 159 2.40 -2.61 11.95
CA MET A 159 1.46 -1.81 11.19
C MET A 159 0.56 -2.70 10.34
N LYS A 160 -0.63 -2.24 10.03
CA LYS A 160 -1.47 -2.79 8.96
C LYS A 160 -1.63 -1.72 7.90
N ILE A 161 -1.51 -2.12 6.63
CA ILE A 161 -1.88 -1.24 5.51
C ILE A 161 -3.12 -1.86 4.90
N LEU A 162 -4.21 -1.11 4.93
CA LEU A 162 -5.53 -1.56 4.50
C LEU A 162 -5.94 -0.84 3.23
N SER A 163 -6.48 -1.62 2.31
CA SER A 163 -7.13 -1.18 1.07
C SER A 163 -8.65 -1.21 1.25
N GLY A 164 -9.38 -0.43 0.46
CA GLY A 164 -10.77 -0.04 0.72
C GLY A 164 -11.80 -1.16 0.77
N LYS A 165 -12.12 -1.77 -0.37
CA LYS A 165 -13.31 -2.61 -0.58
C LYS A 165 -13.20 -3.98 0.09
N ASP A 166 -11.98 -4.49 0.17
CA ASP A 166 -11.67 -5.70 0.89
C ASP A 166 -10.76 -5.35 2.07
N SER A 167 -11.28 -5.51 3.28
CA SER A 167 -10.53 -5.45 4.54
C SER A 167 -9.45 -6.54 4.68
N ASN A 168 -9.10 -7.20 3.57
CA ASN A 168 -7.91 -8.03 3.37
C ASN A 168 -6.66 -7.13 3.40
N GLY A 169 -6.22 -6.79 4.60
CA GLY A 169 -5.00 -6.02 4.82
C GLY A 169 -3.72 -6.80 4.59
N LEU A 170 -2.69 -6.14 4.08
CA LEU A 170 -1.33 -6.64 4.27
C LEU A 170 -0.90 -6.32 5.71
N LEU A 171 -0.46 -7.35 6.45
CA LEU A 171 0.16 -7.16 7.75
C LEU A 171 1.64 -6.83 7.57
N LEU A 172 2.04 -5.69 8.12
CA LEU A 172 3.39 -5.17 8.07
C LEU A 172 4.05 -5.24 9.46
N ILE A 173 5.22 -5.88 9.57
CA ILE A 173 6.06 -5.84 10.78
C ILE A 173 7.29 -4.96 10.50
N LEU A 174 7.29 -3.70 10.97
CA LEU A 174 8.43 -2.79 10.88
C LEU A 174 9.43 -3.02 12.03
N LYS A 175 10.61 -3.54 11.70
CA LYS A 175 11.68 -3.78 12.68
C LYS A 175 12.81 -2.74 12.49
N LYS A 176 12.66 -1.52 13.00
CA LYS A 176 13.83 -0.63 13.15
C LYS A 176 14.74 -1.21 14.23
N LYS A 177 15.86 -1.82 13.84
CA LYS A 177 16.87 -2.33 14.78
C LYS A 177 17.90 -1.23 14.99
N ASN A 178 18.02 -0.73 16.21
CA ASN A 178 19.20 0.03 16.62
C ASN A 178 20.33 -1.00 16.80
N LEU A 179 21.42 -0.84 16.05
CA LEU A 179 22.40 -1.89 15.75
C LEU A 179 23.38 -2.25 16.89
N LYS A 180 23.01 -2.12 18.17
CA LYS A 180 23.95 -2.35 19.28
C LYS A 180 23.64 -3.41 20.33
N GLU A 181 22.49 -4.07 20.35
CA GLU A 181 22.25 -5.08 21.41
C GLU A 181 21.66 -6.41 20.90
N LEU A 182 22.26 -7.47 21.48
CA LEU A 182 22.20 -8.89 21.16
C LEU A 182 20.84 -9.56 21.44
N GLY A 183 20.67 -10.73 20.82
CA GLY A 183 20.08 -11.91 21.48
C GLY A 183 18.58 -12.18 21.29
N VAL A 184 18.26 -13.04 20.30
CA VAL A 184 17.07 -13.94 20.24
C VAL A 184 15.71 -13.19 20.10
N GLU A 185 14.64 -13.58 19.39
CA GLU A 185 14.18 -14.79 18.72
C GLU A 185 13.27 -14.38 17.52
N LEU A 186 12.99 -15.34 16.63
CA LEU A 186 12.06 -15.24 15.50
C LEU A 186 10.70 -14.66 15.92
N THR A 187 10.14 -13.76 15.11
CA THR A 187 8.75 -13.32 15.30
C THR A 187 7.99 -13.55 14.00
N GLN A 188 6.98 -14.41 14.08
CA GLN A 188 6.08 -14.83 13.00
C GLN A 188 5.55 -13.63 12.20
N LEU A 189 5.67 -13.73 10.88
CA LEU A 189 4.90 -12.94 9.93
C LEU A 189 3.55 -13.64 9.74
N LEU A 190 2.47 -13.05 10.26
CA LEU A 190 1.11 -13.57 10.08
C LEU A 190 0.44 -12.78 8.96
N MET A 191 0.59 -13.24 7.71
CA MET A 191 -0.25 -12.74 6.62
C MET A 191 -1.68 -13.25 6.85
N VAL A 192 -2.60 -12.35 7.19
CA VAL A 192 -4.04 -12.66 7.23
C VAL A 192 -4.61 -12.29 5.87
N SER A 193 -4.59 -13.22 4.92
CA SER A 193 -5.13 -13.04 3.57
C SER A 193 -6.65 -13.31 3.47
N THR A 194 -7.39 -13.37 4.57
CA THR A 194 -8.84 -13.60 4.51
C THR A 194 -9.55 -13.24 5.80
N LEU A 195 -10.47 -12.27 5.74
CA LEU A 195 -11.44 -12.02 6.81
C LEU A 195 -12.54 -13.09 6.94
N LYS A 196 -12.54 -14.13 6.09
CA LYS A 196 -13.45 -15.27 6.25
C LYS A 196 -13.07 -16.26 7.36
N LYS A 197 -11.94 -16.05 8.07
CA LYS A 197 -11.52 -16.95 9.16
C LYS A 197 -10.87 -16.22 10.33
N LEU A 198 -11.45 -15.10 10.77
CA LEU A 198 -11.10 -14.48 12.05
C LEU A 198 -11.85 -15.09 13.25
N SER A 199 -12.47 -16.27 13.09
CA SER A 199 -13.20 -17.00 14.14
C SER A 199 -12.35 -18.01 14.92
N PHE A 200 -11.04 -18.11 14.69
CA PHE A 200 -10.19 -19.14 15.32
C PHE A 200 -9.35 -18.68 16.53
N PHE A 201 -9.46 -17.42 16.96
CA PHE A 201 -8.82 -16.94 18.20
C PHE A 201 -9.74 -15.96 18.95
N PRO A 202 -10.70 -16.44 19.74
CA PRO A 202 -11.62 -15.59 20.49
C PRO A 202 -10.97 -14.77 21.63
N GLU A 203 -9.68 -14.96 21.94
CA GLU A 203 -9.04 -14.39 23.13
C GLU A 203 -8.05 -13.23 22.88
N ILE A 204 -7.78 -12.84 21.62
CA ILE A 204 -6.76 -11.81 21.32
C ILE A 204 -7.31 -10.79 20.30
N THR A 205 -7.93 -9.72 20.79
CA THR A 205 -8.25 -8.54 19.98
C THR A 205 -7.08 -7.53 20.03
N GLN A 206 -6.82 -6.82 18.94
CA GLN A 206 -5.70 -5.87 18.82
C GLN A 206 -6.24 -4.45 18.65
N GLU A 207 -5.52 -3.46 19.17
CA GLU A 207 -5.87 -2.04 19.02
C GLU A 207 -4.95 -1.37 17.99
N LEU A 208 -5.55 -0.53 17.14
CA LEU A 208 -4.91 0.16 16.02
C LEU A 208 -5.06 1.68 16.20
N VAL A 209 -4.03 2.43 15.80
CA VAL A 209 -3.98 3.89 15.77
C VAL A 209 -3.65 4.33 14.35
N TRP A 210 -4.42 5.27 13.81
CA TRP A 210 -4.20 5.81 12.46
C TRP A 210 -2.99 6.75 12.43
N ILE A 211 -2.15 6.69 11.39
CA ILE A 211 -0.90 7.49 11.26
C ILE A 211 -0.69 8.13 9.88
#